data_AF-A0A9X8H5S6-F1
#
_entry.id   AF-A0A9X8H5S6-F1
#
_cell.length_a   1.000
_cell.length_b   1.000
_cell.length_c   1.000
_cell.angle_alpha   90.00
_cell.angle_beta   90.00
_cell.angle_gamma   90.00
#
_symmetry.space_group_name_H-M   'P 1'
#
loop_
_entity.id
_entity.type
_entity.pdbx_description
1 polymer ?
#
loop_
_entity_poly.entity_id
_entity_poly.type
_entity_poly.pdbx_seq_one_letter_code
_entity_poly.pdbx_strand_id
1 'polypeptide(L)'
;MRLQSRGLSDQDKLDMAAFSRLLLSIGNGSAPSIDGCVRLPDSIVMPYEGETTIHALVHKLYGDLTDPHGYRLWSTDQRQRFFAERAILAPKNTDITKMNTSILSMLPGEQHVY
;
A
#
# COMPACT_ATOMS: atom_id res chain seq x y z
N MET A 1 11.70 -8.43 -3.15
CA MET A 1 11.84 -7.09 -2.53
C MET A 1 13.04 -7.16 -1.58
N ARG A 2 14.05 -6.29 -1.73
CA ARG A 2 15.24 -6.31 -0.85
C ARG A 2 15.20 -5.06 0.03
N LEU A 3 15.05 -5.25 1.33
CA LEU A 3 15.02 -4.18 2.31
C LEU A 3 16.45 -3.67 2.54
N GLN A 4 16.69 -2.37 2.35
CA GLN A 4 18.00 -1.75 2.53
C GLN A 4 18.00 -0.91 3.81
N SER A 5 19.03 -1.06 4.64
CA SER A 5 19.17 -0.33 5.92
C SER A 5 20.13 0.85 5.87
N ARG A 6 20.72 1.12 4.70
CA ARG A 6 21.78 2.13 4.54
C ARG A 6 21.17 3.53 4.67
N GLY A 7 21.68 4.32 5.62
CA GLY A 7 21.20 5.70 5.87
C GLY A 7 19.98 5.83 6.78
N LEU A 8 19.48 4.72 7.35
CA LEU A 8 18.37 4.72 8.31
C LEU A 8 18.83 5.12 9.72
N SER A 9 17.92 5.72 10.50
CA SER A 9 18.13 5.92 11.94
C SER A 9 18.17 4.57 12.68
N ASP A 10 18.63 4.55 13.93
CA ASP A 10 18.65 3.31 14.70
C ASP A 10 17.24 2.76 14.98
N GLN A 11 16.25 3.64 15.13
CA GLN A 11 14.84 3.24 15.24
C GLN A 11 14.34 2.61 13.94
N ASP A 12 14.59 3.25 12.79
CA ASP A 12 14.16 2.73 11.49
C ASP A 12 14.81 1.37 11.17
N LYS A 13 16.06 1.15 11.59
CA LYS A 13 16.73 -0.16 11.46
C LYS A 13 16.02 -1.24 12.27
N LEU A 14 15.58 -0.91 13.49
CA LEU A 14 14.84 -1.85 14.35
C LEU A 14 13.49 -2.20 13.73
N ASP A 15 12.76 -1.21 13.23
CA ASP A 15 11.46 -1.40 12.58
C ASP A 15 11.61 -2.22 11.29
N MET A 16 12.65 -1.94 10.50
CA MET A 16 12.99 -2.70 9.30
C MET A 16 13.31 -4.17 9.62
N ALA A 17 14.07 -4.42 10.69
CA ALA A 17 14.40 -5.77 11.13
C ALA A 17 13.15 -6.52 11.65
N ALA A 18 12.27 -5.84 12.37
CA ALA A 18 11.00 -6.41 12.83
C ALA A 18 10.09 -6.79 11.66
N PHE A 19 9.94 -5.90 10.68
CA PHE A 19 9.18 -6.17 9.47
C PHE A 19 9.79 -7.32 8.65
N SER A 20 11.13 -7.36 8.52
CA SER A 20 11.83 -8.46 7.85
C SER A 20 11.55 -9.81 8.50
N ARG A 21 11.56 -9.88 9.84
CA ARG A 21 11.24 -11.10 10.59
C ARG A 21 9.79 -11.54 10.38
N LEU A 22 8.86 -10.59 10.35
CA LEU A 22 7.45 -10.87 10.04
C LEU A 22 7.33 -11.51 8.65
N LEU A 23 7.92 -10.91 7.62
CA LEU A 23 7.87 -11.45 6.25
C LEU A 23 8.45 -12.87 6.17
N LEU A 24 9.57 -13.13 6.85
CA LEU A 24 10.14 -14.48 6.93
C LEU A 24 9.20 -15.47 7.62
N SER A 25 8.55 -15.08 8.72
CA SER A 25 7.59 -15.95 9.41
C SER A 25 6.38 -16.28 8.53
N ILE A 26 5.90 -15.33 7.73
CA ILE A 26 4.80 -15.54 6.77
C ILE A 26 5.25 -16.52 5.68
N GLY A 27 6.42 -16.29 5.08
CA GLY A 27 6.96 -17.17 4.03
C GLY A 27 7.25 -18.59 4.51
N ASN A 28 7.62 -18.76 5.78
CA ASN A 28 7.86 -20.06 6.40
C ASN A 28 6.57 -20.74 6.93
N GLY A 29 5.42 -20.07 6.87
CA GLY A 29 4.16 -20.58 7.44
C GLY A 29 4.15 -20.67 8.97
N SER A 30 5.07 -19.99 9.66
CA SER A 30 5.17 -19.97 11.13
C SER A 30 4.56 -18.72 11.76
N ALA A 31 4.11 -17.76 10.94
CA ALA A 31 3.42 -16.57 11.42
C ALA A 31 2.14 -16.96 12.17
N PRO A 32 1.87 -16.38 13.35
CA PRO A 32 0.60 -16.53 14.03
C PRO A 32 -0.55 -16.13 13.10
N SER A 33 -1.51 -17.02 12.94
CA SER A 33 -2.69 -16.78 12.12
C SER A 33 -3.97 -17.13 12.87
N ILE A 34 -5.04 -16.43 12.51
CA ILE A 34 -6.40 -16.70 12.97
C ILE A 34 -7.21 -16.93 11.69
N ASP A 35 -7.81 -18.10 11.55
CA ASP A 35 -8.57 -18.51 10.34
C ASP A 35 -7.80 -18.29 9.03
N GLY A 36 -6.50 -18.64 9.03
CA GLY A 36 -5.62 -18.47 7.88
C GLY A 36 -5.22 -17.02 7.58
N CYS A 37 -5.61 -16.05 8.42
CA CYS A 37 -5.24 -14.65 8.29
C CYS A 37 -4.11 -14.29 9.25
N VAL A 38 -3.05 -13.64 8.73
CA VAL A 38 -1.95 -13.13 9.55
C VAL A 38 -2.25 -11.70 9.97
N ARG A 39 -1.99 -11.38 11.24
CA ARG A 39 -2.11 -10.00 11.73
C ARG A 39 -0.93 -9.16 11.25
N LEU A 40 -1.22 -8.07 10.53
CA LEU A 40 -0.22 -7.08 10.16
C LEU A 40 0.12 -6.16 11.36
N PRO A 41 1.32 -5.56 11.40
CA PRO A 41 1.69 -4.57 12.41
C PRO A 41 0.78 -3.35 12.34
N ASP A 42 0.40 -2.81 13.50
CA ASP A 42 -0.53 -1.67 13.59
C ASP A 42 -0.01 -0.41 12.87
N SER A 43 1.31 -0.29 12.68
CA SER A 43 1.95 0.81 11.94
C SER A 43 1.63 0.84 10.44
N ILE A 44 1.25 -0.29 9.84
CA ILE A 44 0.97 -0.41 8.40
C ILE A 44 -0.50 -0.74 8.12
N VAL A 45 -1.36 -0.66 9.14
CA VAL A 45 -2.79 -0.98 9.04
C VAL A 45 -3.63 0.30 9.18
N MET A 46 -4.75 0.32 8.47
CA MET A 46 -5.83 1.29 8.68
C MET A 46 -7.10 0.51 9.01
N PRO A 47 -7.76 0.74 10.15
CA PRO A 47 -9.03 0.09 10.49
C PRO A 47 -10.10 0.42 9.46
N TYR A 48 -10.85 -0.60 9.04
CA TYR A 48 -11.96 -0.44 8.10
C TYR A 48 -13.25 -0.06 8.84
N GLU A 49 -13.74 1.15 8.58
CA GLU A 49 -14.97 1.70 9.17
C GLU A 49 -16.08 1.90 8.11
N GLY A 50 -15.76 1.69 6.83
CA GLY A 50 -16.69 1.79 5.71
C GLY A 50 -15.98 2.24 4.43
N GLU A 51 -16.76 2.51 3.37
CA GLU A 51 -16.23 2.91 2.06
C GLU A 51 -15.38 4.19 2.13
N THR A 52 -15.67 5.10 3.06
CA THR A 52 -14.87 6.30 3.31
C THR A 52 -13.44 5.98 3.75
N THR A 53 -13.21 4.82 4.40
CA THR A 53 -11.86 4.35 4.74
C THR A 53 -11.02 4.12 3.49
N ILE A 54 -11.61 3.65 2.38
CA ILE A 54 -10.87 3.44 1.13
C ILE A 54 -10.35 4.78 0.61
N HIS A 55 -11.20 5.81 0.58
CA HIS A 55 -10.78 7.16 0.21
C HIS A 55 -9.68 7.69 1.14
N ALA A 56 -9.81 7.50 2.45
CA ALA A 56 -8.80 7.92 3.43
C ALA A 56 -7.46 7.18 3.24
N LEU A 57 -7.51 5.88 2.94
CA LEU A 57 -6.33 5.06 2.66
C LEU A 57 -5.62 5.53 1.39
N VAL A 58 -6.38 5.76 0.31
CA VAL A 58 -5.86 6.28 -0.95
C VAL A 58 -5.23 7.65 -0.76
N HIS A 59 -5.91 8.55 -0.05
CA HIS A 59 -5.39 9.88 0.25
C HIS A 59 -4.11 9.82 1.12
N LYS A 60 -4.06 8.91 2.10
CA LYS A 60 -2.86 8.71 2.94
C LYS A 60 -1.65 8.22 2.13
N LEU A 61 -1.87 7.35 1.14
CA LEU A 61 -0.79 6.76 0.35
C LEU A 61 -0.37 7.65 -0.83
N TYR A 62 -1.34 8.22 -1.54
CA TYR A 62 -1.13 8.89 -2.83
C TYR A 62 -1.38 10.40 -2.79
N GLY A 63 -1.91 10.94 -1.69
CA GLY A 63 -2.34 12.34 -1.58
C GLY A 63 -3.66 12.60 -2.32
N ASP A 64 -3.89 13.85 -2.68
CA ASP A 64 -5.03 14.22 -3.52
C ASP A 64 -4.76 13.88 -4.99
N LEU A 65 -5.37 12.79 -5.47
CA LEU A 65 -5.30 12.36 -6.87
C LEU A 65 -6.05 13.30 -7.83
N THR A 66 -6.91 14.18 -7.30
CA THR A 66 -7.68 15.14 -8.10
C THR A 66 -6.96 16.47 -8.30
N ASP A 67 -5.90 16.74 -7.54
CA ASP A 67 -5.13 17.98 -7.60
C ASP A 67 -4.47 18.17 -8.99
N PRO A 68 -4.83 19.22 -9.75
CA PRO A 68 -4.20 19.53 -11.02
C PRO A 68 -2.73 19.92 -10.90
N HIS A 69 -2.29 20.38 -9.72
CA HIS A 69 -0.91 20.75 -9.41
C HIS A 69 -0.10 19.62 -8.76
N GLY A 70 -0.71 18.45 -8.55
CA GLY A 70 -0.09 17.28 -7.96
C GLY A 70 0.72 16.47 -8.97
N TYR A 71 0.56 15.14 -8.93
CA TYR A 71 1.34 14.20 -9.75
C TYR A 71 1.19 14.42 -11.26
N ARG A 72 0.18 15.18 -11.72
CA ARG A 72 -0.07 15.47 -13.14
C ARG A 72 1.01 16.32 -13.80
N LEU A 73 1.71 17.15 -13.01
CA LEU A 73 2.80 18.00 -13.50
C LEU A 73 4.14 17.25 -13.58
N TRP A 74 4.19 16.02 -13.06
CA TRP A 74 5.41 15.23 -13.04
C TRP A 74 5.69 14.56 -14.39
N SER A 75 6.97 14.30 -14.67
CA SER A 75 7.36 13.48 -15.81
C SER A 75 6.81 12.06 -15.71
N THR A 76 6.78 11.33 -16.82
CA THR A 76 6.36 9.92 -16.84
C THR A 76 7.16 9.07 -15.85
N ASP A 77 8.48 9.22 -15.79
CA ASP A 77 9.35 8.45 -14.89
C ASP A 77 9.10 8.76 -13.41
N GLN A 78 8.74 10.01 -13.09
CA GLN A 78 8.38 10.40 -11.72
C GLN A 78 7.06 9.77 -11.31
N ARG A 79 6.04 9.81 -12.17
CA ARG A 79 4.74 9.18 -11.92
C ARG A 79 4.89 7.66 -11.75
N GLN A 80 5.61 7.01 -12.66
CA GLN A 80 5.83 5.57 -12.60
C GLN A 80 6.50 5.13 -11.30
N ARG A 81 7.58 5.80 -10.88
CA ARG A 81 8.24 5.50 -9.59
C ARG A 81 7.31 5.72 -8.40
N PHE A 82 6.60 6.85 -8.38
CA PHE A 82 5.68 7.17 -7.28
C PHE A 82 4.60 6.11 -7.07
N PHE A 83 3.94 5.67 -8.14
CA PHE A 83 2.91 4.63 -8.05
C PHE A 83 3.50 3.24 -7.80
N ALA A 84 4.66 2.92 -8.39
CA ALA A 84 5.29 1.59 -8.24
C ALA A 84 5.88 1.32 -6.84
N GLU A 85 6.24 2.37 -6.10
CA GLU A 85 6.79 2.25 -4.74
C GLU A 85 5.70 2.04 -3.66
N ARG A 86 4.41 2.03 -4.03
CA ARG A 86 3.28 1.93 -3.12
C ARG A 86 2.43 0.71 -3.45
N ALA A 87 1.97 0.03 -2.41
CA ALA A 87 1.08 -1.11 -2.54
C ALA A 87 0.00 -1.06 -1.45
N ILE A 88 -1.22 -1.45 -1.84
CA ILE A 88 -2.31 -1.69 -0.90
C ILE A 88 -2.50 -3.20 -0.78
N LEU A 89 -2.48 -3.70 0.45
CA LEU A 89 -2.72 -5.10 0.75
C LEU A 89 -4.20 -5.31 1.07
N ALA A 90 -4.80 -6.34 0.47
CA ALA A 90 -6.14 -6.76 0.79
C ALA A 90 -6.15 -8.27 1.05
N PRO A 91 -6.98 -8.75 1.99
CA PRO A 91 -6.96 -10.15 2.41
C PRO A 91 -7.50 -11.11 1.35
N LYS A 92 -8.42 -10.67 0.48
CA LYS A 92 -9.03 -11.49 -0.59
C LYS A 92 -9.05 -10.78 -1.94
N ASN A 93 -8.96 -11.56 -3.02
CA ASN A 93 -9.05 -11.05 -4.40
C ASN A 93 -10.39 -10.37 -4.72
N THR A 94 -11.47 -10.81 -4.07
CA THR A 94 -12.80 -10.17 -4.20
C THR A 94 -12.78 -8.73 -3.71
N ASP A 95 -12.02 -8.47 -2.65
CA ASP A 95 -11.92 -7.15 -2.03
C ASP A 95 -10.99 -6.25 -2.89
N ILE A 96 -9.92 -6.84 -3.44
CA ILE A 96 -9.02 -6.17 -4.41
C ILE A 96 -9.80 -5.62 -5.61
N THR A 97 -10.76 -6.38 -6.15
CA THR A 97 -11.50 -5.96 -7.35
C THR A 97 -12.30 -4.68 -7.09
N LYS A 98 -13.00 -4.62 -5.95
CA LYS A 98 -13.76 -3.44 -5.53
C LYS A 98 -12.86 -2.24 -5.24
N MET A 99 -11.75 -2.48 -4.55
CA MET A 99 -10.77 -1.45 -4.21
C MET A 99 -10.13 -0.85 -5.46
N ASN A 100 -9.66 -1.70 -6.39
CA ASN A 100 -9.06 -1.23 -7.63
C ASN A 100 -10.05 -0.41 -8.46
N THR A 101 -11.30 -0.87 -8.57
CA THR A 101 -12.34 -0.11 -9.28
C THR A 101 -12.57 1.26 -8.65
N SER A 102 -12.64 1.32 -7.32
CA SER A 102 -12.81 2.57 -6.57
C SER A 102 -11.62 3.50 -6.78
N ILE A 103 -10.38 3.01 -6.66
CA ILE A 103 -9.16 3.80 -6.86
C ILE A 103 -9.08 4.33 -8.29
N LEU A 104 -9.34 3.48 -9.29
CA LEU A 104 -9.32 3.87 -10.70
C LEU A 104 -10.37 4.95 -10.99
N SER A 105 -11.55 4.88 -10.36
CA SER A 105 -12.59 5.92 -10.51
C SER A 105 -12.20 7.28 -9.92
N MET A 106 -11.25 7.33 -8.98
CA MET A 106 -10.71 8.57 -8.43
C MET A 106 -9.65 9.20 -9.35
N LEU A 107 -9.07 8.41 -10.27
CA LEU A 107 -8.06 8.92 -11.18
C LEU A 107 -8.73 9.71 -12.32
N PRO A 108 -8.24 10.93 -12.59
CA PRO A 108 -8.66 11.71 -13.74
C PRO A 108 -8.24 11.05 -15.06
N GLY A 109 -9.16 10.95 -16.01
CA GLY A 109 -8.88 10.47 -17.37
C GLY A 109 -9.91 9.44 -17.84
N GLU A 110 -9.77 9.02 -19.10
CA GLU A 110 -10.64 7.99 -19.68
C GLU A 110 -10.06 6.59 -19.44
N GLN A 111 -10.88 5.71 -18.85
CA GLN A 111 -10.57 4.30 -18.73
C GLN A 111 -10.36 3.68 -20.11
N HIS A 112 -9.20 3.09 -20.34
CA HIS A 112 -8.92 2.29 -21.54
C HIS A 112 -8.88 0.80 -21.18
N VAL A 113 -9.61 -0.01 -21.94
CA VAL A 113 -9.58 -1.48 -21.85
C VAL A 113 -8.94 -1.97 -23.15
N TYR A 114 -7.85 -2.76 -23.04
CA TYR A 114 -7.13 -3.33 -24.17
C TYR A 114 -7.53 -4.78 -24.41
#